data_AF-A0AAV9UWW9-F1
#
_entry.id   AF-A0AAV9UWW9-F1
#
_cell.length_a   1.000
_cell.length_b   1.000
_cell.length_c   1.000
_cell.angle_alpha   90.00
_cell.angle_beta   90.00
_cell.angle_gamma   90.00
#
_symmetry.space_group_name_H-M   'P 1'
#
loop_
_entity.id
_entity.type
_entity.pdbx_description
1 polymer ?
#
loop_
_entity_poly.entity_id
_entity_poly.type
_entity_poly.pdbx_seq_one_letter_code
_entity_poly.pdbx_strand_id
1 'polypeptide(L)'
;MKGLATVIFELNERVDQGDDEASIKFHLSDIFEEEEYKIWESRKLDAGDIPGLPNIPAYSMLITTPYVENRGNLLGHPSQFVALAIVIIRLEKQKTDIVITANMPHTLAETAAEKSLCRPGLETDQGFGDDYVWKPDNAGVPLKNLLQVIEEGAKTFRIHDWDLFVHEE
;
A
#
# COMPACT_ATOMS: atom_id res chain seq x y z
N MET A 1 -4.75 -5.29 22.29
CA MET A 1 -3.87 -4.18 21.89
C MET A 1 -4.49 -3.57 20.64
N LYS A 2 -4.67 -2.24 20.55
CA LYS A 2 -5.17 -1.60 19.32
C LYS A 2 -3.96 -1.36 18.43
N GLY A 3 -3.88 -2.02 17.27
CA GLY A 3 -2.85 -1.71 16.27
C GLY A 3 -3.01 -0.26 15.81
N LEU A 4 -1.91 0.49 15.78
CA LEU A 4 -1.89 1.84 15.23
C LEU A 4 -1.66 1.70 13.72
N ALA A 5 -2.72 1.88 12.94
CA ALA A 5 -2.60 2.08 11.51
C ALA A 5 -2.42 3.58 11.23
N THR A 6 -1.45 3.92 10.39
CA THR A 6 -1.28 5.28 9.88
C THR A 6 -1.73 5.30 8.43
N VAL A 7 -2.52 6.30 8.03
CA VAL A 7 -2.87 6.52 6.63
C VAL A 7 -2.23 7.83 6.19
N ILE A 8 -1.53 7.79 5.05
CA ILE A 8 -0.82 8.91 4.45
C ILE A 8 -1.44 9.15 3.07
N PHE A 9 -1.67 10.42 2.74
CA PHE A 9 -2.13 10.85 1.41
C PHE A 9 -1.06 11.77 0.84
N GLU A 10 -0.53 11.42 -0.32
CA GLU A 10 0.53 12.15 -1.01
C GLU A 10 -0.01 12.56 -2.38
N LEU A 11 0.17 13.84 -2.72
CA LEU A 11 -0.15 14.40 -4.02
C LEU A 11 1.18 14.65 -4.73
N ASN A 12 1.52 13.76 -5.66
CA ASN A 12 2.80 13.77 -6.35
C ASN A 12 2.61 14.25 -7.79
N GLU A 13 3.64 14.84 -8.38
CA GLU A 13 3.68 15.04 -9.83
C GLU A 13 3.48 13.70 -10.54
N ARG A 14 2.71 13.68 -11.63
CA ARG A 14 2.50 12.47 -12.40
C ARG A 14 3.82 12.06 -13.03
N VAL A 15 4.21 10.82 -12.77
CA VAL A 15 5.38 10.22 -13.39
C VAL A 15 4.92 9.36 -14.56
N ASP A 16 5.62 9.50 -15.69
CA ASP A 16 5.40 8.67 -16.87
C ASP A 16 6.69 7.93 -17.23
N GLN A 17 6.72 6.63 -16.90
CA GLN A 17 7.84 5.73 -17.23
C GLN A 17 7.54 4.86 -18.47
N GLY A 18 6.57 5.26 -19.30
CA GLY A 18 6.18 4.55 -20.52
C GLY A 18 4.96 3.64 -20.35
N ASP A 19 4.78 3.03 -19.18
CA ASP A 19 3.56 2.32 -18.80
C ASP A 19 3.20 2.50 -17.30
N ASP A 20 1.99 2.09 -16.96
CA ASP A 20 1.44 2.22 -15.60
C ASP A 20 2.21 1.40 -14.57
N GLU A 21 2.68 0.20 -14.93
CA GLU A 21 3.44 -0.66 -14.01
C GLU A 21 4.79 -0.04 -13.66
N ALA A 22 5.52 0.46 -14.66
CA ALA A 22 6.79 1.15 -14.49
C ALA A 22 6.61 2.45 -13.69
N SER A 23 5.53 3.20 -13.94
CA SER A 23 5.22 4.43 -13.21
C SER A 23 4.87 4.16 -11.74
N ILE A 24 4.14 3.08 -11.46
CA ILE A 24 3.84 2.64 -10.09
C ILE A 24 5.13 2.21 -9.37
N LYS A 25 5.99 1.42 -10.02
CA LYS A 25 7.27 1.00 -9.44
C LYS A 25 8.18 2.19 -9.10
N PHE A 26 8.09 3.28 -9.87
CA PHE A 26 8.80 4.52 -9.55
C PHE A 26 8.32 5.13 -8.22
N HIS A 27 7.00 5.24 -8.00
CA HIS A 27 6.47 5.69 -6.70
C HIS A 27 6.91 4.75 -5.55
N LEU A 28 6.95 3.43 -5.79
CA LEU A 28 7.44 2.48 -4.80
C LEU A 28 8.94 2.67 -4.49
N SER A 29 9.77 2.98 -5.49
CA SER A 29 11.20 3.25 -5.24
C SER A 29 11.41 4.51 -4.40
N ASP A 30 10.53 5.50 -4.49
CA ASP A 30 10.59 6.69 -3.61
C ASP A 30 10.12 6.37 -2.18
N ILE A 31 9.13 5.47 -2.02
CA ILE A 31 8.63 5.06 -0.69
C ILE A 31 9.65 4.19 0.07
N PHE A 32 10.28 3.25 -0.63
CA PHE A 32 11.15 2.25 -0.01
C PHE A 32 12.64 2.58 -0.16
N GLU A 33 13.04 3.45 -1.08
CA GLU A 33 14.43 3.78 -1.37
C GLU A 33 15.29 2.51 -1.57
N GLU A 34 16.22 2.22 -0.67
CA GLU A 34 17.10 1.04 -0.68
C GLU A 34 16.55 -0.13 0.16
N GLU A 35 15.41 0.05 0.84
CA GLU A 35 14.82 -0.98 1.71
C GLU A 35 14.14 -2.09 0.90
N GLU A 36 14.29 -3.32 1.37
CA GLU A 36 13.63 -4.47 0.75
C GLU A 36 12.10 -4.39 0.93
N TYR A 37 11.37 -4.78 -0.11
CA TYR A 37 9.93 -4.94 -0.04
C TYR A 37 9.46 -6.13 -0.87
N LYS A 38 8.28 -6.65 -0.53
CA LYS A 38 7.61 -7.73 -1.23
C LYS A 38 6.19 -7.32 -1.57
N ILE A 39 5.86 -7.33 -2.86
CA ILE A 39 4.48 -7.19 -3.33
C ILE A 39 3.80 -8.56 -3.26
N TRP A 40 2.73 -8.66 -2.49
CA TRP A 40 1.91 -9.87 -2.33
C TRP A 40 0.70 -9.89 -3.26
N GLU A 41 0.15 -8.71 -3.53
CA GLU A 41 -0.95 -8.51 -4.45
C GLU A 41 -0.75 -7.16 -5.15
N SER A 42 -1.05 -7.13 -6.45
CA SER A 42 -1.19 -5.90 -7.23
C SER A 42 -2.36 -6.08 -8.18
N ARG A 43 -3.27 -5.11 -8.22
CA ARG A 43 -4.42 -5.13 -9.13
C ARG A 43 -4.79 -3.74 -9.59
N LYS A 44 -5.35 -3.66 -10.80
CA LYS A 44 -6.08 -2.48 -11.27
C LYS A 44 -7.44 -2.44 -10.59
N LEU A 45 -7.85 -1.26 -10.14
CA LEU A 45 -9.16 -1.03 -9.53
C LEU A 45 -10.21 -0.78 -10.61
N ASP A 46 -11.41 -1.29 -10.37
CA ASP A 46 -12.57 -1.10 -11.22
C ASP A 46 -13.31 0.20 -10.84
N ALA A 47 -14.20 0.68 -11.73
CA ALA A 47 -14.96 1.91 -11.52
C ALA A 47 -15.77 1.92 -10.20
N GLY A 48 -16.16 0.75 -9.69
CA GLY A 48 -16.90 0.60 -8.43
C GLY A 48 -16.02 0.72 -7.17
N ASP A 49 -14.71 0.54 -7.29
CA ASP A 49 -13.79 0.59 -6.15
C ASP A 49 -13.55 2.04 -5.69
N ILE A 50 -13.58 3.01 -6.61
CA ILE A 50 -13.50 4.46 -6.32
C ILE A 50 -14.67 5.17 -7.00
N PRO A 51 -15.89 5.10 -6.44
CA PRO A 51 -17.11 5.63 -7.08
C PRO A 51 -17.06 7.12 -7.42
N GLY A 52 -16.22 7.90 -6.73
CA GLY A 52 -16.00 9.32 -7.00
C GLY A 52 -15.21 9.60 -8.27
N LEU A 53 -14.48 8.61 -8.80
CA LEU A 53 -13.53 8.75 -9.90
C LEU A 53 -13.63 7.55 -10.88
N PRO A 54 -14.83 7.22 -11.41
CA PRO A 54 -15.09 5.94 -12.10
C PRO A 54 -14.32 5.72 -13.41
N ASN A 55 -13.75 6.78 -13.99
CA ASN A 55 -13.00 6.74 -15.26
C ASN A 55 -11.51 7.10 -15.08
N ILE A 56 -11.03 7.15 -13.84
CA ILE A 56 -9.64 7.47 -13.53
C ILE A 56 -8.89 6.17 -13.26
N PRO A 57 -7.76 5.89 -13.94
CA PRO A 57 -6.94 4.72 -13.65
C PRO A 57 -6.49 4.74 -12.19
N ALA A 58 -6.74 3.64 -11.48
CA ALA A 58 -6.27 3.45 -10.12
C ALA A 58 -5.81 2.01 -9.88
N TYR A 59 -4.89 1.85 -8.95
CA TYR A 59 -4.21 0.59 -8.67
C TYR A 59 -4.11 0.38 -7.17
N SER A 60 -4.29 -0.86 -6.71
CA SER A 60 -4.08 -1.22 -5.31
C SER A 60 -3.00 -2.28 -5.16
N MET A 61 -2.18 -2.16 -4.13
CA MET A 61 -1.12 -3.12 -3.81
C MET A 61 -1.11 -3.45 -2.33
N LEU A 62 -0.81 -4.71 -2.02
CA LEU A 62 -0.46 -5.16 -0.68
C LEU A 62 1.03 -5.49 -0.64
N ILE A 63 1.77 -4.81 0.23
CA ILE A 63 3.23 -4.88 0.31
C ILE A 63 3.67 -5.18 1.74
N THR A 64 4.77 -5.91 1.91
CA THR A 64 5.49 -5.97 3.18
C THR A 64 6.91 -5.44 3.04
N THR A 65 7.43 -4.86 4.11
CA THR A 65 8.82 -4.39 4.21
C THR A 65 9.35 -4.69 5.63
N PRO A 66 10.66 -4.90 5.83
CA PRO A 66 11.24 -5.00 7.17
C PRO A 66 10.86 -3.82 8.06
N TYR A 67 10.73 -4.06 9.36
CA TYR A 67 10.64 -2.96 10.31
C TYR A 67 12.05 -2.38 10.52
N VAL A 68 12.26 -1.11 10.16
CA VAL A 68 13.55 -0.42 10.35
C VAL A 68 13.56 0.27 11.71
N GLU A 69 14.40 -0.22 12.64
CA GLU A 69 14.54 0.35 14.00
C GLU A 69 15.05 1.80 14.02
N ASN A 70 15.63 2.30 12.92
CA ASN A 70 16.28 3.61 12.84
C ASN A 70 15.32 4.81 12.66
N ARG A 71 14.00 4.61 12.53
CA ARG A 71 13.02 5.71 12.54
C ARG A 71 12.76 6.18 13.98
N GLY A 72 13.75 6.84 14.57
CA GLY A 72 13.63 7.70 15.76
C GLY A 72 13.04 7.05 17.02
N ASN A 73 13.91 6.60 17.93
CA ASN A 73 13.62 6.43 19.36
C ASN A 73 12.43 5.53 19.75
N LEU A 74 12.00 4.57 18.93
CA LEU A 74 11.21 3.43 19.39
C LEU A 74 12.14 2.25 19.74
N LEU A 75 13.07 2.49 20.65
CA LEU A 75 13.76 1.41 21.36
C LEU A 75 12.70 0.51 22.00
N GLY A 76 12.47 -0.67 21.43
CA GLY A 76 11.54 -1.68 21.96
C GLY A 76 10.24 -1.90 21.19
N HIS A 77 10.08 -1.46 19.92
CA HIS A 77 8.95 -1.94 19.12
C HIS A 77 9.22 -3.37 18.66
N PRO A 78 8.43 -4.37 19.08
CA PRO A 78 8.69 -5.77 18.76
C PRO A 78 8.19 -6.10 17.34
N SER A 79 8.40 -5.26 16.33
CA SER A 79 7.89 -5.56 14.98
C SER A 79 8.90 -6.33 14.14
N GLN A 80 8.41 -7.27 13.34
CA GLN A 80 9.24 -8.01 12.38
C GLN A 80 9.12 -7.43 10.96
N PHE A 81 7.95 -6.89 10.63
CA PHE A 81 7.67 -6.26 9.34
C PHE A 81 6.54 -5.23 9.47
N VAL A 82 6.40 -4.39 8.44
CA VAL A 82 5.26 -3.50 8.23
C VAL A 82 4.48 -4.01 7.03
N ALA A 83 3.17 -4.15 7.16
CA ALA A 83 2.28 -4.33 6.02
C ALA A 83 1.81 -2.96 5.53
N LEU A 84 1.85 -2.74 4.22
CA LEU A 84 1.38 -1.54 3.56
C LEU A 84 0.27 -1.91 2.59
N ALA A 85 -0.86 -1.23 2.68
CA ALA A 85 -1.88 -1.27 1.64
C ALA A 85 -1.88 0.09 0.93
N ILE A 86 -1.57 0.07 -0.37
CA ILE A 86 -1.33 1.27 -1.16
C ILE A 86 -2.41 1.37 -2.24
N VAL A 87 -2.96 2.56 -2.44
CA VAL A 87 -3.81 2.91 -3.58
C VAL A 87 -3.17 4.07 -4.33
N ILE A 88 -2.96 3.92 -5.64
CA ILE A 88 -2.44 4.97 -6.51
C ILE A 88 -3.55 5.37 -7.48
N ILE A 89 -3.91 6.64 -7.52
CA ILE A 89 -4.93 7.22 -8.40
C ILE A 89 -4.25 8.17 -9.38
N ARG A 90 -4.39 7.93 -10.68
CA ARG A 90 -3.63 8.63 -11.73
C ARG A 90 -4.47 9.69 -12.43
N LEU A 91 -4.36 10.94 -11.99
CA LEU A 91 -5.08 12.08 -12.57
C LEU A 91 -4.29 12.66 -13.76
N GLU A 92 -4.35 11.99 -14.90
CA GLU A 92 -3.58 12.34 -16.11
C GLU A 92 -3.77 13.81 -16.54
N LYS A 93 -5.02 14.27 -16.63
CA LYS A 93 -5.36 15.65 -17.01
C LYS A 93 -4.85 16.71 -16.03
N GLN A 94 -4.54 16.29 -14.81
CA GLN A 94 -4.06 17.15 -13.72
C GLN A 94 -2.56 16.97 -13.47
N LYS A 95 -1.86 16.16 -14.28
CA LYS A 95 -0.45 15.80 -14.10
C LYS A 95 -0.12 15.42 -12.65
N THR A 96 -1.04 14.70 -12.00
CA THR A 96 -0.92 14.34 -10.59
C THR A 96 -1.16 12.84 -10.41
N ASP A 97 -0.31 12.20 -9.62
CA ASP A 97 -0.59 10.88 -9.05
C ASP A 97 -0.87 11.06 -7.54
N ILE A 98 -2.01 10.56 -7.07
CA ILE A 98 -2.35 10.54 -5.64
C ILE A 98 -1.97 9.17 -5.10
N VAL A 99 -1.09 9.13 -4.11
CA VAL A 99 -0.67 7.90 -3.43
C VAL A 99 -1.26 7.88 -2.03
N ILE A 100 -2.09 6.88 -1.75
CA ILE A 100 -2.72 6.67 -0.44
C ILE A 100 -2.07 5.42 0.16
N THR A 101 -1.37 5.59 1.28
CA THR A 101 -0.61 4.52 1.92
C THR A 101 -1.15 4.30 3.31
N ALA A 102 -1.70 3.12 3.58
CA ALA A 102 -2.03 2.67 4.92
C ALA A 102 -0.92 1.73 5.43
N ASN A 103 -0.32 2.07 6.57
CA ASN A 103 0.80 1.37 7.18
C ASN A 103 0.36 0.68 8.48
N MET A 104 0.70 -0.59 8.63
CA MET A 104 0.50 -1.33 9.88
C MET A 104 1.74 -2.14 10.25
N PRO A 105 2.55 -1.64 11.22
CA PRO A 105 3.59 -2.44 11.85
C PRO A 105 2.97 -3.64 12.57
N HIS A 106 3.39 -4.85 12.21
CA HIS A 106 2.94 -6.07 12.89
C HIS A 106 3.84 -6.33 14.09
N THR A 107 3.29 -6.39 15.30
CA THR A 107 4.03 -6.79 16.50
C THR A 107 4.46 -8.26 16.41
N LEU A 108 5.40 -8.71 17.26
CA LEU A 108 5.91 -10.08 17.28
C LEU A 108 4.78 -11.12 17.37
N ALA A 109 3.79 -10.86 18.23
CA ALA A 109 2.65 -11.73 18.41
C ALA A 109 1.74 -11.76 17.17
N GLU A 110 1.55 -10.60 16.53
CA GLU A 110 0.76 -10.49 15.30
C GLU A 110 1.48 -11.15 14.12
N THR A 111 2.80 -10.96 13.99
CA THR A 111 3.63 -11.67 13.01
C THR A 111 3.56 -13.18 13.21
N ALA A 112 3.64 -13.67 14.45
CA ALA A 112 3.55 -15.11 14.72
C ALA A 112 2.15 -15.69 14.45
N ALA A 113 1.11 -14.86 14.53
CA ALA A 113 -0.26 -15.24 14.25
C ALA A 113 -0.65 -15.10 12.77
N GLU A 114 0.05 -14.25 12.02
CA GLU A 114 -0.15 -14.03 10.59
C GLU A 114 0.39 -15.22 9.79
N LYS A 115 -0.43 -15.72 8.85
CA LYS A 115 -0.17 -16.94 8.08
C LYS A 115 -0.36 -16.74 6.58
N SER A 116 -0.72 -15.54 6.15
CA SER A 116 -0.96 -15.20 4.76
C SER A 116 0.20 -14.41 4.15
N LEU A 117 1.00 -13.70 4.95
CA LEU A 117 2.15 -12.95 4.48
C LEU A 117 3.29 -12.96 5.51
N CYS A 118 4.47 -12.51 5.08
CA CYS A 118 5.63 -12.39 5.95
C CYS A 118 6.53 -11.21 5.56
N ARG A 119 7.58 -11.01 6.36
CA ARG A 119 8.70 -10.15 5.99
C ARG A 119 9.31 -10.62 4.65
N PRO A 120 9.76 -9.69 3.77
CA PRO A 120 10.56 -10.07 2.61
C PRO A 120 11.77 -10.94 2.99
N GLY A 121 12.05 -11.96 2.19
CA GLY A 121 13.15 -12.90 2.37
C GLY A 121 12.86 -14.11 3.25
N LEU A 122 11.69 -14.18 3.90
CA LEU A 122 11.26 -15.33 4.72
C LEU A 122 10.20 -16.19 4.04
N GLU A 123 9.91 -15.96 2.76
CA GLU A 123 8.81 -16.60 2.06
C GLU A 123 8.92 -18.12 2.09
N THR A 124 10.07 -18.66 1.67
CA THR A 124 10.33 -20.11 1.63
C THR A 124 10.29 -20.73 3.03
N ASP A 125 10.88 -20.07 4.04
CA ASP A 125 10.90 -20.55 5.42
C ASP A 125 9.49 -20.62 6.05
N GLN A 126 8.59 -19.76 5.59
CA GLN A 126 7.18 -19.73 5.99
C GLN A 126 6.28 -20.61 5.10
N GLY A 127 6.85 -21.30 4.11
CA GLY A 127 6.14 -22.22 3.22
C GLY A 127 5.40 -21.54 2.07
N PHE A 128 5.71 -20.28 1.76
CA PHE A 128 5.21 -19.60 0.57
C PHE A 128 6.12 -19.94 -0.62
N GLY A 129 5.65 -20.83 -1.49
CA GLY A 129 6.33 -21.18 -2.74
C GLY A 129 6.26 -20.06 -3.78
N ASP A 130 7.02 -20.20 -4.87
CA ASP A 130 7.07 -19.21 -5.96
C ASP A 130 5.72 -18.98 -6.66
N ASP A 131 4.83 -19.99 -6.62
CA ASP A 131 3.47 -19.96 -7.18
C ASP A 131 2.41 -19.52 -6.16
N TYR A 132 2.82 -19.11 -4.96
CA TYR A 132 1.89 -18.64 -3.94
C TYR A 132 1.18 -17.35 -4.39
N VAL A 133 -0.14 -17.40 -4.40
CA VAL A 133 -1.00 -16.24 -4.63
C VAL A 133 -1.72 -15.91 -3.33
N TRP A 134 -1.46 -14.71 -2.80
CA TRP A 134 -2.09 -14.24 -1.58
C TRP A 134 -3.62 -14.14 -1.75
N LYS A 135 -4.36 -14.45 -0.67
CA LYS A 135 -5.82 -14.31 -0.61
C LYS A 135 -6.24 -13.76 0.76
N PRO A 136 -7.27 -12.89 0.80
CA PRO A 136 -7.70 -12.24 2.05
C PRO A 136 -8.29 -13.21 3.10
N ASP A 137 -8.76 -14.39 2.69
CA ASP A 137 -9.50 -15.32 3.58
C ASP A 137 -8.71 -15.67 4.85
N ASN A 138 -7.41 -15.87 4.73
CA ASN A 138 -6.52 -16.32 5.80
C ASN A 138 -5.78 -15.18 6.51
N ALA A 139 -6.02 -13.92 6.11
CA ALA A 139 -5.40 -12.77 6.75
C ALA A 139 -5.74 -12.71 8.24
N GLY A 140 -4.73 -12.39 9.05
CA GLY A 140 -4.90 -12.07 10.46
C GLY A 140 -5.80 -10.85 10.66
N VAL A 141 -6.33 -10.70 11.87
CA VAL A 141 -7.19 -9.57 12.23
C VAL A 141 -6.54 -8.20 11.96
N PRO A 142 -5.24 -7.98 12.28
CA PRO A 142 -4.59 -6.71 11.97
C PRO A 142 -4.62 -6.40 10.47
N LEU A 143 -4.18 -7.34 9.63
CA LEU A 143 -4.17 -7.19 8.18
C LEU A 143 -5.58 -6.96 7.62
N LYS A 144 -6.60 -7.66 8.11
CA LYS A 144 -8.00 -7.43 7.71
C LYS A 144 -8.46 -6.00 8.02
N ASN A 145 -8.10 -5.47 9.19
CA ASN A 145 -8.41 -4.08 9.54
C ASN A 145 -7.69 -3.09 8.63
N LEU A 146 -6.42 -3.36 8.27
CA LEU A 146 -5.66 -2.52 7.34
C LEU A 146 -6.34 -2.45 5.96
N LEU A 147 -6.70 -3.61 5.42
CA LEU A 147 -7.37 -3.72 4.12
C LEU A 147 -8.74 -3.02 4.13
N GLN A 148 -9.49 -3.15 5.23
CA GLN A 148 -10.76 -2.46 5.38
C GLN A 148 -10.59 -0.93 5.41
N VAL A 149 -9.56 -0.42 6.10
CA VAL A 149 -9.30 1.03 6.17
C VAL A 149 -9.00 1.60 4.79
N ILE A 150 -8.14 0.96 4.01
CA ILE A 150 -7.80 1.45 2.67
C ILE A 150 -8.97 1.30 1.69
N GLU A 151 -9.75 0.22 1.80
CA GLU A 151 -10.91 -0.03 0.94
C GLU A 151 -12.02 1.01 1.19
N GLU A 152 -12.34 1.28 2.46
CA GLU A 152 -13.32 2.31 2.81
C GLU A 152 -12.78 3.72 2.47
N GLY A 153 -11.48 3.95 2.65
CA GLY A 153 -10.81 5.18 2.20
C GLY A 153 -11.00 5.41 0.70
N ALA A 154 -10.77 4.38 -0.13
CA ALA A 154 -10.93 4.43 -1.58
C ALA A 154 -12.41 4.65 -1.99
N LYS A 155 -13.34 3.88 -1.40
CA LYS A 155 -14.79 4.01 -1.69
C LYS A 155 -15.33 5.39 -1.36
N THR A 156 -14.84 6.00 -0.28
CA THR A 156 -15.29 7.31 0.18
C THR A 156 -14.46 8.47 -0.36
N PHE A 157 -13.36 8.20 -1.09
CA PHE A 157 -12.48 9.24 -1.63
C PHE A 157 -13.20 10.14 -2.63
N ARG A 158 -13.18 11.45 -2.39
CA ARG A 158 -13.77 12.47 -3.26
C ARG A 158 -12.83 13.66 -3.37
N ILE A 159 -12.67 14.17 -4.59
CA ILE A 159 -12.05 15.47 -4.83
C ILE A 159 -13.17 16.50 -4.84
N HIS A 160 -13.14 17.41 -3.87
CA HIS A 160 -14.15 18.46 -3.71
C HIS A 160 -13.80 19.75 -4.45
N ASP A 161 -12.50 20.02 -4.56
CA ASP A 161 -11.96 21.21 -5.21
C ASP A 161 -10.91 20.76 -6.24
N TRP A 162 -11.22 20.97 -7.51
CA TRP A 162 -10.34 20.59 -8.62
C TRP A 162 -9.32 21.69 -8.94
N ASP A 163 -9.53 22.92 -8.44
CA ASP A 163 -8.61 24.03 -8.62
C ASP A 163 -7.34 23.86 -7.76
N LEU A 164 -7.31 22.83 -6.91
CA LEU A 164 -6.11 22.38 -6.20
C LEU A 164 -5.02 21.89 -7.16
N PHE A 165 -5.40 21.39 -8.34
CA PHE A 165 -4.47 20.77 -9.27
C PHE A 165 -4.14 21.70 -10.44
N VAL A 166 -2.94 21.53 -10.99
CA VAL A 166 -2.57 22.20 -12.24
C VAL A 166 -3.30 21.51 -13.39
N HIS A 167 -3.94 22.27 -14.26
CA HIS A 167 -4.60 21.75 -15.45
C HIS A 167 -3.67 21.82 -16.67
N GLU A 168 -3.83 20.89 -17.62
CA GLU A 168 -3.33 21.13 -18.98
C GLU A 168 -4.10 22.28 -19.65
N GLU A 169 -3.37 23.19 -20.29
CA GLU A 169 -3.92 24.18 -21.23
C GLU A 169 -4.46 23.52 -22.50
#